data_AF-A0A8D0PZX9-F1
#
_entry.id   AF-A0A8D0PZX9-F1
#
_cell.length_a   1.000
_cell.length_b   1.000
_cell.length_c   1.000
_cell.angle_alpha   90.00
_cell.angle_beta   90.00
_cell.angle_gamma   90.00
#
_symmetry.space_group_name_H-M   'P 1'
#
loop_
_entity.id
_entity.type
_entity.pdbx_description
1 polymer ?
#
loop_
_entity_poly.entity_id
_entity_poly.type
_entity_poly.pdbx_seq_one_letter_code
_entity_poly.pdbx_strand_id
1 'polypeptide(L)'
;MGTQAPQGLLLLFLFPLLPPGGASAGSLHSPGLSECFQVNGADYRGHQNRTGPRGAGRPCLYWDQTQQHSYSSASDPQGRWGLGAHNFCRNPDGDVQPWCYVAETEEGIYWRYCDIPTCHMPGYLGCFMDSGAPPALSGPSGTSTKLTVQVCLRFCRMKGYQLAGVEAGYACFCGSESDLARGRPAPATDCDQICFGHPGQLCGGDGRLGIYEVSVGSCQGNWTAPQGVVYSPDFPDEYGPDRNCSWAL
;
A
#
# COMPACT_ATOMS: atom_id res chain seq x y z
N MET A 1 63.26 -55.22 -7.64
CA MET A 1 62.05 -56.00 -7.25
C MET A 1 61.32 -55.16 -6.22
N GLY A 2 60.09 -54.75 -6.57
CA GLY A 2 59.39 -53.61 -5.98
C GLY A 2 58.85 -53.84 -4.57
N THR A 3 58.80 -52.76 -3.80
CA THR A 3 58.15 -52.63 -2.50
C THR A 3 56.71 -52.12 -2.68
N GLN A 4 55.78 -52.74 -1.95
CA GLN A 4 54.37 -52.39 -1.87
C GLN A 4 54.14 -51.00 -1.24
N ALA A 5 53.16 -50.27 -1.76
CA ALA A 5 52.50 -49.15 -1.09
C ALA A 5 50.98 -49.43 -1.02
N PRO A 6 50.27 -48.98 0.02
CA PRO A 6 48.92 -49.46 0.34
C PRO A 6 47.84 -48.77 -0.49
N GLN A 7 46.72 -49.48 -0.66
CA GLN A 7 45.50 -48.98 -1.29
C GLN A 7 44.83 -47.92 -0.39
N GLY A 8 44.90 -46.66 -0.81
CA GLY A 8 44.11 -45.57 -0.24
C GLY A 8 42.73 -45.54 -0.90
N LEU A 9 41.69 -45.90 -0.15
CA LEU A 9 40.29 -45.74 -0.55
C LEU A 9 39.94 -44.25 -0.51
N LEU A 10 39.94 -43.58 -1.67
CA LEU A 10 39.53 -42.19 -1.80
C LEU A 10 37.98 -42.14 -1.80
N LEU A 11 37.38 -41.89 -0.64
CA LEU A 11 35.95 -41.57 -0.52
C LEU A 11 35.73 -40.17 -1.11
N LEU A 12 35.26 -40.12 -2.36
CA LEU A 12 34.72 -38.91 -2.99
C LEU A 12 33.40 -38.57 -2.31
N PHE A 13 33.44 -37.65 -1.34
CA PHE A 13 32.23 -36.96 -0.89
C PHE A 13 31.77 -36.04 -2.02
N LEU A 14 30.78 -36.49 -2.78
CA LEU A 14 29.95 -35.64 -3.62
C LEU A 14 29.16 -34.72 -2.68
N PHE A 15 29.72 -33.57 -2.33
CA PHE A 15 28.92 -32.46 -1.82
C PHE A 15 28.03 -32.00 -2.98
N PRO A 16 26.70 -32.08 -2.87
CA PRO A 16 25.86 -31.39 -3.83
C PRO A 16 26.16 -29.90 -3.67
N LEU A 17 26.55 -29.26 -4.78
CA LEU A 17 26.59 -27.80 -4.86
C LEU A 17 25.19 -27.30 -4.50
N LEU A 18 25.02 -26.82 -3.27
CA LEU A 18 23.84 -26.03 -2.95
C LEU A 18 23.86 -24.81 -3.89
N PRO A 19 22.76 -24.51 -4.59
CA PRO A 19 22.67 -23.23 -5.28
C PRO A 19 22.87 -22.12 -4.26
N PRO A 20 23.40 -20.94 -4.65
CA PRO A 20 23.42 -19.81 -3.75
C PRO A 20 21.96 -19.55 -3.36
N GLY A 21 21.64 -19.88 -2.12
CA GLY A 21 20.38 -19.55 -1.49
C GLY A 21 20.33 -18.04 -1.38
N GLY A 22 19.93 -17.39 -2.47
CA GLY A 22 19.25 -16.12 -2.40
C GLY A 22 18.03 -16.38 -1.53
N ALA A 23 18.15 -16.08 -0.25
CA ALA A 23 17.01 -15.87 0.59
C ALA A 23 16.20 -14.79 -0.12
N SER A 24 15.17 -15.21 -0.85
CA SER A 24 14.02 -14.38 -1.12
C SER A 24 13.47 -14.05 0.26
N ALA A 25 13.98 -12.97 0.85
CA ALA A 25 13.17 -12.14 1.71
C ALA A 25 11.92 -11.88 0.88
N GLY A 26 10.83 -12.57 1.19
CA GLY A 26 9.57 -12.37 0.51
C GLY A 26 9.28 -10.89 0.60
N SER A 27 9.38 -10.18 -0.52
CA SER A 27 8.79 -8.86 -0.62
C SER A 27 7.33 -9.04 -0.22
N LEU A 28 6.92 -8.36 0.85
CA LEU A 28 5.56 -8.43 1.38
C LEU A 28 4.52 -7.88 0.38
N HIS A 29 4.93 -7.43 -0.81
CA HIS A 29 4.07 -7.02 -1.91
C HIS A 29 4.52 -7.69 -3.21
N SER A 30 3.83 -8.77 -3.58
CA SER A 30 3.82 -9.22 -4.97
C SER A 30 2.81 -8.37 -5.74
N PRO A 31 3.22 -7.53 -6.70
CA PRO A 31 2.29 -6.69 -7.47
C PRO A 31 1.20 -7.49 -8.21
N GLY A 32 1.40 -8.79 -8.45
CA GLY A 32 0.42 -9.67 -9.08
C GLY A 32 -0.77 -10.12 -8.23
N LEU A 33 -0.91 -9.61 -6.98
CA LEU A 33 -1.99 -9.99 -6.06
C LEU A 33 -2.82 -8.81 -5.55
N SER A 34 -2.54 -7.58 -5.98
CA SER A 34 -3.32 -6.42 -5.53
C SER A 34 -4.65 -6.29 -6.29
N GLU A 35 -5.72 -6.00 -5.55
CA GLU A 35 -7.05 -5.68 -6.06
C GLU A 35 -7.31 -4.17 -6.14
N CYS A 36 -6.33 -3.33 -5.78
CA CYS A 36 -6.44 -1.87 -5.77
C CYS A 36 -5.20 -1.19 -6.32
N PHE A 37 -5.41 -0.20 -7.16
CA PHE A 37 -4.39 0.63 -7.77
C PHE A 37 -4.59 2.12 -7.44
N GLN A 38 -5.71 2.50 -6.78
CA GLN A 38 -5.88 3.80 -6.15
C GLN A 38 -5.53 3.77 -4.66
N VAL A 39 -5.03 4.88 -4.12
CA VAL A 39 -4.58 4.97 -2.72
C VAL A 39 -5.71 4.75 -1.72
N ASN A 40 -6.94 5.09 -2.10
CA ASN A 40 -8.13 4.99 -1.28
C ASN A 40 -9.06 3.83 -1.71
N GLY A 41 -8.59 2.95 -2.59
CA GLY A 41 -9.38 1.80 -3.08
C GLY A 41 -10.66 2.17 -3.82
N ALA A 42 -10.78 3.36 -4.41
CA ALA A 42 -11.93 3.74 -5.24
C ALA A 42 -12.15 2.79 -6.46
N ASP A 43 -11.08 2.13 -6.91
CA ASP A 43 -11.12 1.11 -7.95
C ASP A 43 -11.36 -0.31 -7.43
N TYR A 44 -11.52 -0.53 -6.12
CA TYR A 44 -11.78 -1.86 -5.58
C TYR A 44 -13.07 -2.46 -6.17
N ARG A 45 -12.95 -3.64 -6.77
CA ARG A 45 -14.09 -4.39 -7.33
C ARG A 45 -14.19 -5.83 -6.81
N GLY A 46 -13.43 -6.17 -5.77
CA GLY A 46 -13.49 -7.48 -5.14
C GLY A 46 -14.81 -7.77 -4.41
N HIS A 47 -14.87 -8.93 -3.76
CA HIS A 47 -16.10 -9.52 -3.22
C HIS A 47 -16.18 -9.52 -1.68
N GLN A 48 -15.34 -8.75 -0.99
CA GLN A 48 -15.44 -8.64 0.47
C GLN A 48 -16.76 -7.96 0.86
N ASN A 49 -17.59 -8.64 1.64
CA ASN A 49 -18.91 -8.17 2.10
C ASN A 49 -19.02 -8.04 3.61
N ARG A 50 -17.88 -7.91 4.29
CA ARG A 50 -17.79 -7.64 5.73
C ARG A 50 -16.72 -6.60 5.99
N THR A 51 -16.92 -5.85 7.07
CA THR A 51 -16.05 -4.71 7.42
C THR A 51 -14.65 -5.15 7.89
N GLY A 52 -14.45 -6.42 8.23
CA GLY A 52 -13.16 -6.95 8.68
C GLY A 52 -12.65 -8.11 7.82
N PRO A 53 -11.35 -8.42 7.92
CA PRO A 53 -10.71 -9.44 7.10
C PRO A 53 -11.15 -10.84 7.53
N ARG A 54 -11.04 -11.81 6.61
CA ARG A 54 -11.30 -13.25 6.88
C ARG A 54 -12.69 -13.52 7.49
N GLY A 55 -13.70 -12.72 7.12
CA GLY A 55 -15.06 -12.86 7.61
C GLY A 55 -15.31 -12.20 8.97
N ALA A 56 -14.35 -11.47 9.53
CA ALA A 56 -14.53 -10.68 10.75
C ALA A 56 -15.36 -9.40 10.49
N GLY A 57 -15.64 -8.64 11.56
CA GLY A 57 -16.40 -7.39 11.46
C GLY A 57 -17.89 -7.59 11.19
N ARG A 58 -18.57 -6.51 10.82
CA ARG A 58 -20.03 -6.49 10.61
C ARG A 58 -20.36 -6.89 9.18
N PRO A 59 -21.50 -7.57 8.94
CA PRO A 59 -21.97 -7.84 7.58
C PRO A 59 -22.42 -6.54 6.92
N CYS A 60 -22.02 -6.37 5.66
CA CYS A 60 -22.45 -5.24 4.84
C CYS A 60 -23.90 -5.41 4.38
N LEU A 61 -24.62 -4.29 4.27
CA LEU A 61 -25.94 -4.20 3.65
C LEU A 61 -25.80 -4.10 2.12
N TYR A 62 -26.85 -4.53 1.41
CA TYR A 62 -26.88 -4.53 -0.05
C TYR A 62 -27.15 -3.13 -0.61
N TRP A 63 -26.39 -2.72 -1.62
CA TRP A 63 -26.50 -1.39 -2.22
C TRP A 63 -27.83 -1.14 -2.94
N ASP A 64 -28.52 -2.19 -3.39
CA ASP A 64 -29.85 -2.10 -4.00
C ASP A 64 -30.99 -2.05 -2.97
N GLN A 65 -30.68 -2.26 -1.69
CA GLN A 65 -31.63 -2.20 -0.56
C GLN A 65 -31.43 -0.98 0.35
N THR A 66 -30.42 -0.14 0.08
CA THR A 66 -30.05 1.04 0.87
C THR A 66 -30.41 2.35 0.18
N GLN A 67 -31.53 2.36 -0.56
CA GLN A 67 -31.98 3.49 -1.41
C GLN A 67 -32.29 4.77 -0.61
N GLN A 68 -32.50 4.66 0.69
CA GLN A 68 -32.69 5.80 1.59
C GLN A 68 -31.40 6.59 1.85
N HIS A 69 -30.23 6.02 1.57
CA HIS A 69 -28.95 6.68 1.75
C HIS A 69 -28.41 7.24 0.42
N SER A 70 -27.45 8.17 0.50
CA SER A 70 -26.91 8.89 -0.67
C SER A 70 -26.32 7.98 -1.75
N TYR A 71 -25.70 6.86 -1.35
CA TYR A 71 -25.04 5.93 -2.27
C TYR A 71 -25.82 4.61 -2.32
N SER A 72 -26.36 4.28 -3.48
CA SER A 72 -27.11 3.05 -3.70
C SER A 72 -27.06 2.67 -5.17
N SER A 73 -27.53 1.49 -5.52
CA SER A 73 -27.67 1.08 -6.93
C SER A 73 -28.53 2.06 -7.73
N ALA A 74 -29.46 2.77 -7.08
CA ALA A 74 -30.29 3.78 -7.74
C ALA A 74 -29.51 5.07 -8.05
N SER A 75 -28.50 5.43 -7.26
CA SER A 75 -27.64 6.60 -7.52
C SER A 75 -26.44 6.30 -8.43
N ASP A 76 -26.19 5.03 -8.77
CA ASP A 76 -25.16 4.60 -9.74
C ASP A 76 -25.74 3.85 -10.96
N PRO A 77 -26.65 4.46 -11.75
CA PRO A 77 -27.29 3.77 -12.87
C PRO A 77 -26.33 3.35 -13.99
N GLN A 78 -25.13 3.94 -14.03
CA GLN A 78 -24.08 3.64 -15.02
C GLN A 78 -23.02 2.68 -14.47
N GLY A 79 -23.12 2.25 -13.20
CA GLY A 79 -22.15 1.35 -12.58
C GLY A 79 -20.73 1.92 -12.44
N ARG A 80 -20.58 3.25 -12.41
CA ARG A 80 -19.26 3.91 -12.35
C ARG A 80 -18.58 3.64 -11.01
N TRP A 81 -19.35 3.66 -9.93
CA TRP A 81 -18.87 3.39 -8.58
C TRP A 81 -18.87 1.90 -8.23
N GLY A 82 -19.46 1.07 -9.11
CA GLY A 82 -19.54 -0.37 -8.92
C GLY A 82 -20.55 -0.75 -7.84
N LEU A 83 -21.64 0.03 -7.71
CA LEU A 83 -22.79 -0.31 -6.88
C LEU A 83 -23.78 -1.17 -7.69
N GLY A 84 -24.47 -2.09 -7.04
CA GLY A 84 -25.37 -3.01 -7.72
C GLY A 84 -26.11 -3.94 -6.75
N ALA A 85 -26.68 -5.03 -7.28
CA ALA A 85 -27.36 -6.06 -6.51
C ALA A 85 -26.38 -6.96 -5.72
N HIS A 86 -25.56 -6.35 -4.88
CA HIS A 86 -24.57 -6.99 -4.01
C HIS A 86 -24.30 -6.12 -2.77
N ASN A 87 -23.59 -6.67 -1.78
CA ASN A 87 -23.18 -5.99 -0.56
C ASN A 87 -21.66 -5.89 -0.40
N PHE A 88 -20.91 -5.94 -1.50
CA PHE A 88 -19.46 -5.80 -1.47
C PHE A 88 -19.01 -4.38 -1.10
N CYS A 89 -17.92 -4.25 -0.36
CA CYS A 89 -17.33 -2.96 -0.01
C CYS A 89 -16.97 -2.15 -1.27
N ARG A 90 -17.24 -0.84 -1.25
CA ARG A 90 -16.97 0.10 -2.35
C ARG A 90 -16.58 1.46 -1.77
N ASN A 91 -16.07 2.36 -2.60
CA ASN A 91 -15.77 3.74 -2.23
C ASN A 91 -16.37 4.69 -3.28
N PRO A 92 -17.70 4.91 -3.25
CA PRO A 92 -18.41 5.71 -4.25
C PRO A 92 -18.25 7.23 -4.06
N ASP A 93 -17.90 7.68 -2.87
CA ASP A 93 -17.75 9.07 -2.46
C ASP A 93 -16.32 9.61 -2.55
N GLY A 94 -15.34 8.73 -2.81
CA GLY A 94 -13.93 9.12 -2.82
C GLY A 94 -13.37 9.37 -1.43
N ASP A 95 -13.98 8.75 -0.40
CA ASP A 95 -13.43 8.72 0.96
C ASP A 95 -12.06 8.02 0.98
N VAL A 96 -11.43 7.90 2.13
CA VAL A 96 -10.05 7.41 2.28
C VAL A 96 -9.88 5.90 2.09
N GLN A 97 -10.95 5.11 2.16
CA GLN A 97 -10.90 3.67 1.92
C GLN A 97 -12.30 3.10 1.57
N PRO A 98 -12.38 1.88 1.00
CA PRO A 98 -13.66 1.21 0.79
C PRO A 98 -14.45 1.03 2.08
N TRP A 99 -15.76 1.18 1.98
CA TRP A 99 -16.70 1.05 3.08
C TRP A 99 -17.98 0.35 2.62
N CYS A 100 -18.87 0.08 3.58
CA CYS A 100 -20.22 -0.38 3.30
C CYS A 100 -21.18 0.10 4.39
N TYR A 101 -22.47 0.13 4.06
CA TYR A 101 -23.51 0.28 5.08
C TYR A 101 -23.58 -0.97 5.96
N VAL A 102 -23.93 -0.78 7.23
CA VAL A 102 -24.13 -1.83 8.23
C VAL A 102 -25.46 -1.56 8.96
N ALA A 103 -26.01 -2.56 9.64
CA ALA A 103 -27.17 -2.34 10.51
C ALA A 103 -26.85 -1.22 11.52
N GLU A 104 -27.73 -0.26 11.73
CA GLU A 104 -27.48 0.86 12.64
C GLU A 104 -27.15 0.37 14.06
N THR A 105 -26.16 0.98 14.71
CA THR A 105 -25.82 0.69 16.12
C THR A 105 -26.62 1.57 17.09
N GLU A 106 -26.52 1.27 18.39
CA GLU A 106 -27.11 2.13 19.42
C GLU A 106 -26.51 3.55 19.42
N GLU A 107 -25.29 3.71 18.91
CA GLU A 107 -24.65 5.01 18.71
C GLU A 107 -25.04 5.71 17.39
N GLY A 108 -26.00 5.16 16.63
CA GLY A 108 -26.43 5.71 15.35
C GLY A 108 -25.43 5.50 14.20
N ILE A 109 -24.48 4.57 14.34
CA ILE A 109 -23.49 4.29 13.30
C ILE A 109 -24.07 3.29 12.30
N TYR A 110 -24.33 3.75 11.07
CA TYR A 110 -24.96 2.98 9.99
C TYR A 110 -24.01 2.62 8.83
N TRP A 111 -22.72 2.95 8.94
CA TRP A 111 -21.69 2.60 7.96
C TRP A 111 -20.36 2.31 8.67
N ARG A 112 -19.48 1.55 8.02
CA ARG A 112 -18.09 1.37 8.47
C ARG A 112 -17.16 1.15 7.30
N TYR A 113 -15.91 1.56 7.46
CA TYR A 113 -14.84 1.15 6.58
C TYR A 113 -14.61 -0.36 6.58
N CYS A 114 -14.11 -0.84 5.45
CA CYS A 114 -13.68 -2.21 5.27
C CYS A 114 -12.15 -2.31 5.35
N ASP A 115 -11.67 -3.20 6.22
CA ASP A 115 -10.28 -3.63 6.23
C ASP A 115 -10.11 -4.78 5.22
N ILE A 116 -9.55 -4.46 4.05
CA ILE A 116 -9.43 -5.33 2.88
C ILE A 116 -7.95 -5.61 2.61
N PRO A 117 -7.39 -6.76 3.08
CA PRO A 117 -5.94 -7.03 3.01
C PRO A 117 -5.36 -7.13 1.61
N THR A 118 -6.20 -7.31 0.60
CA THR A 118 -5.82 -7.42 -0.82
C THR A 118 -5.92 -6.09 -1.56
N CYS A 119 -6.48 -5.04 -0.92
CA CYS A 119 -6.67 -3.73 -1.51
C CYS A 119 -5.54 -2.78 -1.08
N HIS A 120 -4.36 -2.95 -1.67
CA HIS A 120 -3.22 -2.07 -1.44
C HIS A 120 -2.56 -1.70 -2.76
N MET A 121 -2.49 -0.41 -3.05
CA MET A 121 -1.78 0.12 -4.22
C MET A 121 -0.33 -0.41 -4.26
N PRO A 122 0.10 -1.06 -5.35
CA PRO A 122 1.53 -1.36 -5.55
C PRO A 122 2.38 -0.10 -5.40
N GLY A 123 3.35 -0.12 -4.49
CA GLY A 123 4.18 1.04 -4.12
C GLY A 123 3.84 1.64 -2.75
N TYR A 124 2.68 1.32 -2.17
CA TYR A 124 2.45 1.45 -0.73
C TYR A 124 3.01 0.21 -0.03
N LEU A 125 3.99 0.39 0.85
CA LEU A 125 4.70 -0.70 1.51
C LEU A 125 4.05 -1.11 2.83
N GLY A 126 3.10 -0.32 3.32
CA GLY A 126 2.30 -0.61 4.52
C GLY A 126 2.42 0.45 5.61
N CYS A 127 1.80 0.13 6.75
CA CYS A 127 1.84 0.93 7.96
C CYS A 127 2.93 0.41 8.89
N PHE A 128 3.73 1.30 9.49
CA PHE A 128 4.84 0.94 10.36
C PHE A 128 4.79 1.77 11.64
N MET A 129 5.25 1.21 12.75
CA MET A 129 5.39 1.97 14.00
C MET A 129 6.56 2.95 13.90
N ASP A 130 6.36 4.18 14.36
CA ASP A 130 7.43 5.14 14.61
C ASP A 130 7.56 5.41 16.12
N SER A 131 8.73 5.11 16.67
CA SER A 131 9.06 5.32 18.09
C SER A 131 9.67 6.70 18.38
N GLY A 132 9.82 7.55 17.37
CA GLY A 132 10.37 8.90 17.44
C GLY A 132 11.89 8.96 17.46
N ALA A 133 12.56 8.24 18.37
CA ALA A 133 14.02 8.31 18.53
C ALA A 133 14.68 6.92 18.70
N PRO A 134 15.31 6.36 17.65
CA PRO A 134 15.38 6.89 16.28
C PRO A 134 14.02 6.81 15.55
N PRO A 135 13.77 7.67 14.55
CA PRO A 135 12.59 7.58 13.71
C PRO A 135 12.61 6.31 12.87
N ALA A 136 11.45 5.89 12.36
CA ALA A 136 11.36 4.68 11.53
C ALA A 136 12.12 4.84 10.20
N LEU A 137 12.15 6.04 9.62
CA LEU A 137 12.98 6.40 8.47
C LEU A 137 14.05 7.42 8.89
N SER A 138 15.31 7.07 8.68
CA SER A 138 16.46 7.80 9.25
C SER A 138 16.96 9.01 8.44
N GLY A 139 16.34 9.30 7.29
CA GLY A 139 16.70 10.41 6.41
C GLY A 139 16.09 11.76 6.81
N PRO A 140 16.14 12.76 5.91
CA PRO A 140 15.53 14.07 6.13
C PRO A 140 14.03 13.98 6.39
N SER A 141 13.53 14.88 7.21
CA SER A 141 12.09 15.05 7.48
C SER A 141 11.65 16.49 7.32
N GLY A 142 10.34 16.70 7.29
CA GLY A 142 9.71 18.02 7.21
C GLY A 142 8.22 17.95 7.50
N THR A 143 7.58 19.10 7.64
CA THR A 143 6.15 19.23 7.92
C THR A 143 5.48 20.16 6.92
N SER A 144 4.22 19.91 6.59
CA SER A 144 3.44 20.77 5.70
C SER A 144 1.96 20.77 6.07
N THR A 145 1.33 21.94 6.09
CA THR A 145 -0.13 22.06 6.24
C THR A 145 -0.88 21.72 4.95
N LYS A 146 -0.16 21.50 3.85
CA LYS A 146 -0.70 21.06 2.55
C LYS A 146 -0.11 19.70 2.17
N LEU A 147 0.19 18.86 3.16
CA LEU A 147 0.80 17.57 2.90
C LEU A 147 -0.19 16.66 2.14
N THR A 148 0.25 16.14 1.01
CA THR A 148 -0.33 14.98 0.32
C THR A 148 0.72 13.86 0.29
N VAL A 149 0.32 12.64 -0.06
CA VAL A 149 1.27 11.54 -0.27
C VAL A 149 2.31 11.95 -1.31
N GLN A 150 1.89 12.52 -2.44
CA GLN A 150 2.82 12.90 -3.51
C GLN A 150 3.75 14.06 -3.13
N VAL A 151 3.29 15.02 -2.32
CA VAL A 151 4.18 16.09 -1.81
C VAL A 151 5.36 15.47 -1.04
N CYS A 152 5.10 14.46 -0.20
CA CYS A 152 6.16 13.77 0.53
C CYS A 152 7.06 12.92 -0.40
N LEU A 153 6.47 12.16 -1.33
CA LEU A 153 7.20 11.37 -2.32
C LEU A 153 8.18 12.23 -3.12
N ARG A 154 7.71 13.38 -3.63
CA ARG A 154 8.53 14.34 -4.37
C ARG A 154 9.66 14.90 -3.50
N PHE A 155 9.37 15.27 -2.26
CA PHE A 155 10.39 15.76 -1.33
C PHE A 155 11.52 14.74 -1.14
N CYS A 156 11.19 13.48 -0.86
CA CYS A 156 12.20 12.44 -0.64
C CYS A 156 12.96 12.07 -1.91
N ARG A 157 12.28 12.04 -3.06
CA ARG A 157 12.91 11.86 -4.37
C ARG A 157 13.95 12.93 -4.65
N MET A 158 13.63 14.20 -4.40
CA MET A 158 14.57 15.32 -4.57
C MET A 158 15.75 15.29 -3.60
N LYS A 159 15.61 14.58 -2.47
CA LYS A 159 16.69 14.33 -1.51
C LYS A 159 17.52 13.08 -1.82
N GLY A 160 17.16 12.31 -2.85
CA GLY A 160 17.90 11.10 -3.27
C GLY A 160 17.59 9.86 -2.44
N TYR A 161 16.46 9.82 -1.73
CA TYR A 161 16.00 8.68 -0.94
C TYR A 161 15.04 7.80 -1.73
N GLN A 162 14.94 6.50 -1.38
CA GLN A 162 14.12 5.52 -2.09
C GLN A 162 12.72 5.37 -1.46
N LEU A 163 12.58 5.73 -0.19
CA LEU A 163 11.34 5.63 0.56
C LEU A 163 10.89 7.00 1.06
N ALA A 164 9.58 7.18 1.10
CA ALA A 164 8.92 8.29 1.78
C ALA A 164 7.92 7.73 2.79
N GLY A 165 7.81 8.39 3.94
CA GLY A 165 6.88 8.06 5.00
C GLY A 165 6.06 9.27 5.38
N VAL A 166 4.75 9.10 5.50
CA VAL A 166 3.81 10.14 5.94
C VAL A 166 3.25 9.78 7.31
N GLU A 167 3.18 10.75 8.21
CA GLU A 167 2.74 10.59 9.61
C GLU A 167 1.82 11.74 10.04
N ALA A 168 0.84 11.41 10.90
CA ALA A 168 -0.05 12.36 11.57
C ALA A 168 -0.76 13.37 10.65
N GLY A 169 -0.91 13.06 9.35
CA GLY A 169 -1.56 13.95 8.38
C GLY A 169 -0.70 15.08 7.83
N TYR A 170 0.44 15.43 8.46
CA TYR A 170 1.23 16.63 8.11
C TYR A 170 2.75 16.43 8.09
N ALA A 171 3.28 15.32 8.63
CA ALA A 171 4.71 15.07 8.69
C ALA A 171 5.18 14.13 7.57
N CYS A 172 6.39 14.39 7.07
CA CYS A 172 7.04 13.65 6.01
C CYS A 172 8.44 13.24 6.43
N PHE A 173 8.81 11.99 6.16
CA PHE A 173 10.09 11.39 6.50
C PHE A 173 10.65 10.65 5.29
N CYS A 174 11.96 10.76 5.06
CA CYS A 174 12.63 10.08 3.96
C CYS A 174 13.51 8.96 4.48
N GLY A 175 13.66 7.89 3.71
CA GLY A 175 14.51 6.77 4.11
C GLY A 175 14.94 5.87 2.97
N SER A 176 15.66 4.83 3.36
CA SER A 176 16.27 3.85 2.47
C SER A 176 15.70 2.46 2.75
N GLU A 177 15.95 1.51 1.85
CA GLU A 177 15.54 0.11 2.05
C GLU A 177 16.08 -0.50 3.35
N SER A 178 17.24 -0.02 3.82
CA SER A 178 17.82 -0.48 5.09
C SER A 178 16.95 -0.11 6.31
N ASP A 179 16.20 0.98 6.22
CA ASP A 179 15.27 1.41 7.26
C ASP A 179 14.03 0.50 7.27
N LEU A 180 13.51 0.17 6.08
CA LEU A 180 12.39 -0.76 5.94
C LEU A 180 12.71 -2.14 6.53
N ALA A 181 13.92 -2.65 6.31
CA ALA A 181 14.36 -3.93 6.88
C ALA A 181 14.39 -3.94 8.43
N ARG A 182 14.52 -2.77 9.07
CA ARG A 182 14.46 -2.60 10.53
C ARG A 182 13.07 -2.16 11.02
N GLY A 183 12.20 -1.74 10.11
CA GLY A 183 10.87 -1.24 10.39
C GLY A 183 10.00 -2.30 11.07
N ARG A 184 9.11 -1.85 11.96
CA ARG A 184 8.15 -2.73 12.63
C ARG A 184 6.77 -2.52 12.02
N PRO A 185 6.21 -3.50 11.28
CA PRO A 185 4.88 -3.37 10.71
C PRO A 185 3.83 -3.12 11.79
N ALA A 186 2.85 -2.28 11.47
CA ALA A 186 1.66 -2.02 12.25
C ALA A 186 0.41 -2.43 11.45
N PRO A 187 -0.75 -2.65 12.08
CA PRO A 187 -2.01 -2.82 11.38
C PRO A 187 -2.27 -1.66 10.42
N ALA A 188 -2.77 -1.92 9.21
CA ALA A 188 -3.09 -0.87 8.24
C ALA A 188 -4.11 0.14 8.80
N THR A 189 -5.02 -0.34 9.66
CA THR A 189 -6.01 0.47 10.37
C THR A 189 -5.41 1.50 11.33
N ASP A 190 -4.14 1.36 11.72
CA ASP A 190 -3.47 2.33 12.59
C ASP A 190 -2.95 3.56 11.79
N CYS A 191 -2.89 3.46 10.46
CA CYS A 191 -2.54 4.57 9.57
C CYS A 191 -3.81 5.25 9.03
N ASP A 192 -4.63 5.78 9.94
CA ASP A 192 -5.98 6.29 9.69
C ASP A 192 -6.10 7.83 9.56
N GLN A 193 -4.97 8.54 9.56
CA GLN A 193 -4.98 10.00 9.55
C GLN A 193 -5.10 10.54 8.14
N ILE A 194 -6.09 11.41 7.93
CA ILE A 194 -6.31 12.10 6.66
C ILE A 194 -5.15 13.07 6.40
N CYS A 195 -4.65 13.08 5.17
CA CYS A 195 -3.67 14.06 4.73
C CYS A 195 -4.24 15.49 4.80
N PHE A 196 -3.52 16.42 5.43
CA PHE A 196 -3.99 17.81 5.58
C PHE A 196 -4.20 18.52 4.24
N GLY A 197 -3.44 18.14 3.21
CA GLY A 197 -3.55 18.69 1.87
C GLY A 197 -4.59 18.00 0.98
N HIS A 198 -5.10 16.82 1.36
CA HIS A 198 -6.01 16.05 0.50
C HIS A 198 -6.93 15.10 1.30
N PRO A 199 -8.25 15.32 1.33
CA PRO A 199 -9.17 14.55 2.19
C PRO A 199 -9.34 13.08 1.76
N GLY A 200 -9.13 12.75 0.48
CA GLY A 200 -9.20 11.37 -0.02
C GLY A 200 -7.92 10.55 0.11
N GLN A 201 -6.98 10.95 0.97
CA GLN A 201 -5.68 10.27 1.15
C GLN A 201 -5.36 10.06 2.64
N LEU A 202 -4.72 8.94 2.95
CA LEU A 202 -4.19 8.64 4.28
C LEU A 202 -2.69 8.97 4.38
N CYS A 203 -2.34 9.71 5.42
CA CYS A 203 -1.01 10.19 5.74
C CYS A 203 -0.53 9.67 7.11
N GLY A 204 -0.55 8.35 7.27
CA GLY A 204 -0.06 7.67 8.46
C GLY A 204 -1.02 7.75 9.65
N GLY A 205 -0.48 7.79 10.86
CA GLY A 205 -1.22 7.84 12.11
C GLY A 205 -0.40 8.49 13.23
N ASP A 206 -0.92 8.52 14.44
CA ASP A 206 -0.16 8.98 15.61
C ASP A 206 0.92 7.94 15.99
N GLY A 207 2.20 8.27 15.78
CA GLY A 207 3.30 7.32 15.91
C GLY A 207 3.23 6.16 14.90
N ARG A 208 2.66 6.43 13.72
CA ARG A 208 2.45 5.45 12.64
C ARG A 208 2.80 6.06 11.30
N LEU A 209 3.71 5.40 10.59
CA LEU A 209 4.23 5.86 9.32
C LEU A 209 3.61 5.03 8.19
N GLY A 210 2.88 5.70 7.29
CA GLY A 210 2.51 5.11 6.00
C GLY A 210 3.70 5.21 5.05
N ILE A 211 4.34 4.09 4.70
CA ILE A 211 5.57 4.09 3.90
C ILE A 211 5.26 3.75 2.44
N TYR A 212 5.86 4.51 1.53
CA TYR A 212 5.70 4.40 0.09
C TYR A 212 7.06 4.40 -0.63
N GLU A 213 7.13 3.73 -1.78
CA GLU A 213 8.24 3.85 -2.72
C GLU A 213 8.22 5.20 -3.43
N VAL A 214 9.35 5.91 -3.48
CA VAL A 214 9.43 7.23 -4.17
C VAL A 214 9.27 7.13 -5.70
N SER A 215 9.25 5.93 -6.27
CA SER A 215 9.00 5.69 -7.70
C SER A 215 7.57 6.04 -8.10
N VAL A 216 6.63 5.95 -7.16
CA VAL A 216 5.20 6.29 -7.33
C VAL A 216 5.05 7.76 -7.72
N GLY A 217 4.28 8.04 -8.76
CA GLY A 217 4.06 9.39 -9.25
C GLY A 217 5.31 10.08 -9.84
N SER A 218 6.35 9.32 -10.21
CA SER A 218 7.55 9.87 -10.87
C SER A 218 7.27 10.24 -12.32
N CYS A 219 7.96 11.25 -12.85
CA CYS A 219 7.88 11.66 -14.27
C CYS A 219 9.03 11.05 -15.11
N GLN A 220 9.86 10.21 -14.49
CA GLN A 220 10.94 9.49 -15.15
C GLN A 220 11.35 8.28 -14.33
N GLY A 221 11.81 7.23 -15.00
CA GLY A 221 12.32 6.04 -14.32
C GLY A 221 12.93 5.04 -15.29
N ASN A 222 13.79 4.17 -14.77
CA ASN A 222 14.29 3.01 -15.49
C ASN A 222 13.83 1.76 -14.72
N TRP A 223 12.97 0.98 -15.36
CA TRP A 223 12.37 -0.22 -14.80
C TRP A 223 13.10 -1.43 -15.36
N THR A 224 13.72 -2.20 -14.48
CA THR A 224 14.44 -3.43 -14.85
C THR A 224 13.75 -4.67 -14.28
N ALA A 225 12.69 -4.48 -13.49
CA ALA A 225 11.93 -5.57 -12.90
C ALA A 225 11.12 -6.30 -13.98
N PRO A 226 10.97 -7.64 -13.89
CA PRO A 226 10.20 -8.41 -14.86
C PRO A 226 8.70 -8.07 -14.87
N GLN A 227 8.21 -7.44 -13.80
CA GLN A 227 6.84 -6.99 -13.64
C GLN A 227 6.80 -5.80 -12.66
N GLY A 228 5.86 -4.88 -12.86
CA GLY A 228 5.71 -3.70 -12.01
C GLY A 228 4.51 -2.84 -12.45
N VAL A 229 4.27 -1.76 -11.70
CA VAL A 229 3.20 -0.79 -11.99
C VAL A 229 3.83 0.59 -12.16
N VAL A 230 3.48 1.25 -13.24
CA VAL A 230 3.85 2.65 -13.50
C VAL A 230 2.61 3.51 -13.37
N TYR A 231 2.67 4.50 -12.49
CA TYR A 231 1.59 5.48 -12.31
C TYR A 231 1.83 6.73 -13.14
N SER A 232 0.76 7.48 -13.40
CA SER A 232 0.85 8.83 -13.97
C SER A 232 1.74 9.72 -13.09
N PRO A 233 2.39 10.76 -13.67
CA PRO A 233 3.13 11.72 -12.87
C PRO A 233 2.21 12.34 -11.81
N ASP A 234 2.77 12.67 -10.65
CA ASP A 234 2.03 13.31 -9.56
C ASP A 234 0.98 12.45 -8.83
N PHE A 235 0.77 11.21 -9.26
CA PHE A 235 -0.08 10.25 -8.54
C PHE A 235 0.38 10.05 -7.07
N PRO A 236 -0.54 9.98 -6.08
CA PRO A 236 -2.00 9.91 -6.19
C PRO A 236 -2.73 11.26 -6.37
N ASP A 237 -2.00 12.38 -6.46
CA ASP A 237 -2.61 13.66 -6.83
C ASP A 237 -2.92 13.71 -8.34
N GLU A 238 -3.75 14.68 -8.75
CA GLU A 238 -3.99 14.94 -10.16
C GLU A 238 -2.70 15.41 -10.87
N TYR A 239 -2.45 14.86 -12.06
CA TYR A 239 -1.33 15.32 -12.88
C TYR A 239 -1.62 16.69 -13.50
N GLY A 240 -0.63 17.57 -13.46
CA GLY A 240 -0.73 18.88 -14.10
C GLY A 240 -0.76 18.82 -15.64
N PRO A 241 -1.20 19.89 -16.32
CA PRO A 241 -1.16 19.98 -17.78
C PRO A 241 0.28 19.94 -18.32
N ASP A 242 0.43 19.54 -19.59
CA ASP A 242 1.68 19.60 -20.36
C ASP A 242 2.87 18.84 -19.77
N ARG A 243 2.61 17.77 -18.99
CA ARG A 243 3.65 16.89 -18.46
C ARG A 243 4.17 15.95 -19.56
N ASN A 244 5.46 16.06 -19.88
CA ASN A 244 6.17 15.10 -20.73
C ASN A 244 7.10 14.23 -19.87
N CYS A 245 6.73 12.97 -19.69
CA CYS A 245 7.38 12.02 -18.80
C CYS A 245 7.83 10.77 -19.56
N SER A 246 8.96 10.18 -19.19
CA SER A 246 9.53 9.03 -19.91
C SER A 246 9.98 7.93 -18.96
N TRP A 247 9.49 6.72 -19.16
CA TRP A 247 9.92 5.53 -18.44
C TRP A 247 10.58 4.56 -19.41
N ALA A 248 11.81 4.16 -19.10
CA ALA A 248 12.49 3.06 -19.79
C ALA A 248 12.04 1.74 -19.13
N LEU A 249 11.71 0.75 -19.95
CA LEU A 249 11.22 -0.58 -19.57
C LEU A 249 12.15 -1.67 -20.11
#